data_AF-A0A0G1N4K2-F1
#
_entry.id   AF-A0A0G1N4K2-F1
#
_cell.length_a   1.000
_cell.length_b   1.000
_cell.length_c   1.000
_cell.angle_alpha   90.00
_cell.angle_beta   90.00
_cell.angle_gamma   90.00
#
_symmetry.space_group_name_H-M   'P 1'
#
loop_
_entity.id
_entity.type
_entity.pdbx_description
1 polymer ?
#
loop_
_entity_poly.entity_id
_entity_poly.type
_entity_poly.pdbx_seq_one_letter_code
_entity_poly.pdbx_strand_id
1 'polypeptide(L)'
;MTIIQPYKKLNMSFYALGASALIILCSVWAIYLYNSTVNTRYAISEKTKSLEELSVENADFRSAVSRLISSENMELSAERLNLKKERHPEYFSTKWPLVSHF
;
A
#
# COMPACT_ATOMS: atom_id res chain seq x y z
N MET A 1 64.02 2.06 -47.35
CA MET A 1 63.53 0.68 -47.14
C MET A 1 62.03 0.77 -46.93
N THR A 2 61.23 0.28 -47.87
CA THR A 2 59.77 0.46 -47.86
C THR A 2 59.14 -0.75 -47.18
N ILE A 3 58.54 -0.52 -46.01
CA ILE A 3 57.85 -1.57 -45.24
C ILE A 3 56.45 -1.72 -45.83
N ILE A 4 56.20 -2.82 -46.54
CA ILE A 4 54.87 -3.18 -47.05
C ILE A 4 54.14 -3.92 -45.93
N GLN A 5 53.06 -3.33 -45.41
CA GLN A 5 52.25 -3.94 -44.36
C GLN A 5 51.22 -4.89 -44.98
N PRO A 6 51.05 -6.13 -44.47
CA PRO A 6 50.09 -7.07 -45.03
C PRO A 6 48.65 -6.61 -44.75
N TYR A 7 47.80 -6.66 -45.78
CA TYR A 7 46.37 -6.35 -45.69
C TYR A 7 45.66 -7.41 -44.82
N LYS A 8 45.24 -7.03 -43.61
CA LYS A 8 44.37 -7.87 -42.77
C LYS A 8 42.98 -7.96 -43.43
N LYS A 9 42.63 -9.11 -44.00
CA LYS A 9 41.24 -9.41 -44.35
C LYS A 9 40.42 -9.56 -43.07
N LEU A 10 39.40 -8.72 -42.91
CA LEU A 10 38.39 -8.89 -41.88
C LEU A 10 37.55 -10.13 -42.22
N ASN A 11 37.37 -11.02 -41.24
CA ASN A 11 36.52 -12.19 -41.38
C ASN A 11 35.05 -11.77 -41.27
N MET A 12 34.49 -11.25 -42.37
CA MET A 12 33.11 -10.73 -42.46
C MET A 12 32.06 -11.74 -41.94
N SER A 13 32.30 -13.04 -42.15
CA SER A 13 31.44 -14.12 -41.67
C SER A 13 31.36 -14.16 -40.14
N PHE A 14 32.45 -13.91 -39.43
CA PHE A 14 32.48 -13.89 -37.97
C PHE A 14 31.61 -12.76 -37.41
N TYR A 15 31.70 -11.57 -38.02
CA TYR A 15 30.87 -10.43 -37.62
C TYR A 15 29.39 -10.64 -37.96
N ALA A 16 29.09 -11.23 -39.11
CA ALA A 16 27.72 -11.56 -39.49
C ALA A 16 27.08 -12.57 -38.51
N LEU A 17 27.85 -13.56 -38.08
CA LEU A 17 27.41 -14.59 -37.12
C LEU A 17 27.26 -14.00 -35.70
N GLY A 18 28.13 -13.08 -35.30
CA GLY A 18 27.99 -12.32 -34.06
C GLY A 18 26.74 -11.43 -34.07
N ALA A 19 26.48 -10.73 -35.17
CA ALA A 19 25.30 -9.87 -35.31
C ALA A 19 23.99 -10.67 -35.28
N SER A 20 23.94 -11.83 -35.94
CA SER A 20 22.74 -12.68 -35.92
C SER A 20 22.44 -13.23 -34.52
N ALA A 21 23.47 -13.67 -33.79
CA ALA A 21 23.34 -14.10 -32.40
C ALA A 21 22.81 -12.97 -31.51
N LEU A 22 23.30 -11.75 -31.70
CA LEU A 22 22.89 -10.58 -30.93
C LEU A 22 21.42 -10.22 -31.18
N ILE A 23 20.95 -10.29 -32.43
CA ILE A 23 19.54 -10.08 -32.79
C ILE A 23 18.63 -11.10 -32.10
N ILE A 24 19.02 -12.38 -32.09
CA ILE A 24 18.25 -13.44 -31.43
C ILE A 24 18.17 -13.16 -29.93
N LEU A 25 19.29 -12.79 -29.31
CA LEU A 25 19.37 -12.52 -27.88
C LEU A 25 18.51 -11.31 -27.50
N CYS A 26 18.55 -10.23 -28.28
CA CYS A 26 17.68 -9.07 -28.11
C CYS A 26 16.19 -9.44 -28.28
N SER A 27 15.86 -10.32 -29.21
CA SER A 27 14.47 -10.75 -29.44
C SER A 27 13.94 -11.55 -28.26
N VAL A 28 14.71 -12.51 -27.73
CA VAL A 28 14.35 -13.27 -26.53
C VAL A 28 14.21 -12.33 -25.32
N TRP A 29 15.15 -11.40 -25.17
CA TRP A 29 15.10 -10.41 -24.09
C TRP A 29 13.86 -9.53 -24.16
N ALA A 30 13.49 -9.05 -25.35
CA ALA A 30 12.30 -8.23 -25.55
C ALA A 30 11.01 -8.98 -25.17
N ILE A 31 10.90 -10.26 -25.56
CA ILE A 31 9.76 -11.11 -25.19
C ILE A 31 9.68 -11.28 -23.66
N TYR A 32 10.81 -11.57 -23.03
CA TYR A 32 10.89 -11.68 -21.57
C TYR A 32 10.44 -10.39 -20.87
N LEU A 33 10.95 -9.24 -21.34
CA LEU A 33 10.65 -7.93 -20.76
C LEU A 33 9.19 -7.55 -20.94
N TYR A 34 8.60 -7.87 -22.10
CA TYR A 34 7.16 -7.70 -22.33
C TYR A 34 6.33 -8.52 -21.34
N ASN A 35 6.61 -9.83 -21.24
CA ASN A 35 5.87 -10.72 -20.34
C ASN A 35 6.02 -10.30 -18.88
N SER A 36 7.23 -9.93 -18.45
CA SER A 36 7.48 -9.44 -17.10
C SER A 36 6.73 -8.14 -16.82
N THR A 37 6.66 -7.23 -17.78
CA THR A 37 5.94 -5.96 -17.64
C THR A 37 4.43 -6.20 -17.52
N VAL A 38 3.87 -7.07 -18.38
CA VAL A 38 2.45 -7.43 -18.33
C VAL A 38 2.10 -8.09 -17.00
N ASN A 39 2.90 -9.07 -16.56
CA ASN A 39 2.69 -9.73 -15.27
C ASN A 39 2.75 -8.76 -14.10
N THR A 40 3.72 -7.84 -14.10
CA THR A 40 3.83 -6.79 -13.08
C THR A 40 2.61 -5.88 -13.06
N ARG A 41 2.09 -5.50 -14.24
CA ARG A 41 0.87 -4.68 -14.33
C ARG A 41 -0.35 -5.39 -13.74
N TYR A 42 -0.52 -6.69 -14.03
CA TYR A 42 -1.59 -7.48 -13.44
C TYR A 42 -1.45 -7.58 -11.91
N ALA A 43 -0.24 -7.89 -11.42
CA ALA A 43 0.01 -7.95 -9.98
C ALA A 43 -0.29 -6.61 -9.30
N ILE A 44 0.10 -5.48 -9.90
CA ILE A 44 -0.23 -4.15 -9.36
C ILE A 44 -1.75 -3.96 -9.32
N SER A 45 -2.46 -4.26 -10.41
CA SER A 45 -3.91 -4.12 -10.47
C SER A 45 -4.63 -4.95 -9.41
N GLU A 46 -4.19 -6.18 -9.18
CA GLU A 46 -4.72 -7.05 -8.14
C GLU A 46 -4.49 -6.45 -6.74
N LYS A 47 -3.26 -5.97 -6.47
CA LYS A 47 -2.93 -5.34 -5.18
C LYS A 47 -3.71 -4.05 -4.95
N THR A 48 -3.93 -3.24 -5.98
CA THR A 48 -4.76 -2.02 -5.88
C THR A 48 -6.20 -2.39 -5.53
N LYS A 49 -6.76 -3.41 -6.17
CA LYS A 49 -8.11 -3.88 -5.85
C LYS A 49 -8.22 -4.37 -4.40
N SER A 50 -7.25 -5.16 -3.92
CA SER A 50 -7.23 -5.59 -2.52
C SER A 50 -7.11 -4.40 -1.55
N LEU A 51 -6.37 -3.34 -1.91
CA LEU A 51 -6.28 -2.13 -1.10
C LEU A 51 -7.61 -1.36 -1.07
N GLU A 52 -8.33 -1.28 -2.19
CA GLU A 52 -9.66 -0.68 -2.22
C GLU A 52 -10.66 -1.46 -1.36
N GLU A 53 -10.66 -2.80 -1.46
CA GLU A 53 -11.49 -3.67 -0.62
C GLU A 53 -11.18 -3.47 0.88
N LEU A 54 -9.90 -3.45 1.25
CA LEU A 54 -9.48 -3.17 2.64
C LEU A 54 -9.87 -1.77 3.10
N SER A 55 -9.85 -0.77 2.21
CA SER A 55 -10.26 0.60 2.53
C SER A 55 -11.76 0.67 2.84
N VAL A 56 -12.58 0.00 2.02
CA VAL A 56 -14.03 -0.12 2.24
C VAL A 56 -14.31 -0.85 3.55
N GLU A 57 -13.65 -1.99 3.78
CA GLU A 57 -13.81 -2.76 5.02
C GLU A 57 -13.41 -1.94 6.26
N ASN A 58 -12.32 -1.16 6.17
CA ASN A 58 -11.91 -0.26 7.25
C ASN A 58 -12.96 0.82 7.53
N ALA A 59 -13.53 1.41 6.49
CA ALA A 59 -14.59 2.41 6.63
C ALA A 59 -15.85 1.81 7.27
N ASP A 60 -16.22 0.59 6.89
CA ASP A 60 -17.33 -0.15 7.47
C ASP A 60 -17.08 -0.46 8.96
N PHE A 61 -15.88 -0.92 9.31
CA PHE A 61 -15.51 -1.13 10.71
C PHE A 61 -15.56 0.16 11.52
N ARG A 62 -15.02 1.27 10.99
CA ARG A 62 -15.10 2.58 11.66
C ARG A 62 -16.53 3.02 11.86
N SER A 63 -17.39 2.81 10.86
CA SER A 63 -18.82 3.09 10.95
C SER A 63 -19.50 2.23 12.01
N ALA A 64 -19.21 0.93 12.06
CA ALA A 64 -19.73 0.01 13.07
C ALA A 64 -19.32 0.42 14.50
N VAL A 65 -18.05 0.74 14.71
CA VAL A 65 -17.54 1.22 16.00
C VAL A 65 -18.17 2.56 16.38
N SER A 66 -18.29 3.49 15.43
CA SER A 66 -18.92 4.80 15.68
C SER A 66 -20.39 4.67 16.04
N ARG A 67 -21.11 3.70 15.44
CA ARG A 67 -22.47 3.35 15.83
C ARG A 67 -22.50 2.77 17.24
N LEU A 68 -21.63 1.83 17.58
CA LEU A 68 -21.59 1.23 18.92
C LEU A 68 -21.35 2.27 20.03
N ILE A 69 -20.48 3.24 19.79
CA ILE A 69 -20.11 4.29 20.75
C ILE A 69 -21.00 5.53 20.61
N SER A 70 -21.98 5.51 19.69
CA SER A 70 -22.84 6.68 19.47
C SER A 70 -23.59 7.03 20.77
N SER A 71 -23.74 8.33 21.02
CA SER A 71 -24.44 8.81 22.21
C SER A 71 -25.87 8.27 22.28
N GLU A 72 -26.50 8.03 21.13
CA GLU A 72 -27.82 7.42 21.03
C GLU A 72 -27.84 5.98 21.58
N ASN A 73 -26.88 5.14 21.20
CA ASN A 73 -26.80 3.78 21.72
C ASN A 73 -26.37 3.74 23.19
N MET A 74 -25.54 4.70 23.63
CA MET A 74 -25.18 4.86 25.03
C MET A 74 -26.36 5.34 25.87
N GLU A 75 -27.18 6.26 25.37
CA GLU A 75 -28.39 6.76 26.04
C GLU A 75 -29.46 5.65 26.14
N LEU A 76 -29.68 4.86 25.09
CA LEU A 76 -30.56 3.68 25.13
C LEU A 76 -30.06 2.62 26.12
N SER A 77 -28.75 2.39 26.18
CA SER A 77 -28.16 1.45 27.14
C SER A 77 -28.25 1.97 28.57
N ALA A 78 -28.07 3.27 28.78
CA ALA A 78 -28.26 3.94 30.07
C ALA A 78 -29.72 3.86 30.53
N GLU A 79 -30.68 4.09 29.63
CA GLU A 79 -32.11 4.00 29.93
C GLU A 79 -32.53 2.58 30.34
N ARG A 80 -32.00 1.54 29.67
CA ARG A 80 -32.21 0.12 30.06
C ARG A 80 -31.64 -0.20 31.45
N LEU A 81 -30.58 0.50 31.85
CA LEU A 81 -29.98 0.36 33.18
C LEU A 81 -30.58 1.35 34.20
N ASN A 82 -31.65 2.07 33.86
CA ASN A 82 -32.28 3.14 34.66
C ASN A 82 -31.32 4.29 35.04
N LEU A 83 -30.24 4.47 34.28
CA LEU A 83 -29.28 5.55 34.45
C LEU A 83 -29.79 6.81 33.74
N LYS A 84 -29.73 7.96 34.42
CA LYS A 84 -30.14 9.26 33.87
C LYS A 84 -28.92 10.14 33.63
N LYS A 85 -28.95 10.90 32.54
CA LYS A 85 -27.92 11.89 32.20
C LYS A 85 -28.01 13.08 33.15
N GLU A 86 -27.04 13.21 34.06
CA GLU A 86 -26.95 14.32 35.00
C GLU A 86 -26.27 15.53 34.32
N ARG A 87 -27.03 16.62 34.13
CA ARG A 87 -26.53 17.83 33.43
C ARG A 87 -25.78 18.81 34.35
N HIS A 88 -26.08 18.77 35.65
CA HIS A 88 -25.47 19.63 36.66
C HIS A 88 -25.08 18.80 37.88
N PRO A 89 -23.98 18.04 37.79
CA PRO A 89 -23.54 17.21 38.89
C PRO A 89 -23.08 18.07 40.08
N GLU A 90 -23.85 18.04 41.16
CA GLU A 90 -23.61 18.87 42.35
C GLU A 90 -22.26 18.55 43.04
N TYR A 91 -21.73 17.35 42.80
CA TYR A 91 -20.44 16.88 43.34
C TYR A 91 -19.19 17.57 42.77
N PHE A 92 -19.30 18.33 41.67
CA PHE A 92 -18.22 19.21 41.22
C PHE A 92 -18.28 20.62 41.82
N SER A 93 -19.42 21.04 42.40
CA SER A 93 -19.60 22.37 43.00
C SER A 93 -19.15 22.42 44.45
N THR A 94 -19.04 21.27 45.10
CA THR A 94 -18.61 21.19 46.50
C THR A 94 -17.10 21.32 46.53
N LYS A 95 -16.61 22.47 47.01
CA LYS A 95 -15.19 22.67 47.33
C LYS A 95 -14.72 21.46 48.13
N TRP A 96 -13.79 20.69 47.57
CA TRP A 96 -13.05 19.68 48.31
C TRP A 96 -12.57 20.33 49.62
N PRO A 97 -12.90 19.80 50.80
CA PRO A 97 -12.20 20.20 52.00
C PRO A 97 -10.79 19.67 51.82
N LEU A 98 -9.89 20.52 51.32
CA LEU A 98 -8.46 20.32 51.52
C LEU A 98 -8.30 20.20 53.03
N VAL A 99 -8.06 18.97 53.48
CA VAL A 99 -7.73 18.67 54.86
C VAL A 99 -6.43 19.41 55.15
N SER A 100 -6.57 20.63 55.67
CA SER A 100 -5.49 21.36 56.31
C SER A 100 -5.26 20.70 57.67
N HIS A 101 -4.45 19.65 57.70
CA HIS A 101 -3.76 19.29 58.92
C HIS A 101 -2.70 20.37 59.18
N PHE A 102 -2.75 20.89 60.41
CA PHE A 102 -1.85 21.83 61.06
C PHE A 102 -0.36 21.53 60.84
#